data_AF-A0AAD1TN78-F1
#
_entry.id   AF-A0AAD1TN78-F1
#
_cell.length_a   1.000
_cell.length_b   1.000
_cell.length_c   1.000
_cell.angle_alpha   90.00
_cell.angle_beta   90.00
_cell.angle_gamma   90.00
#
_symmetry.space_group_name_H-M   'P 1'
#
loop_
_entity.id
_entity.type
_entity.pdbx_description
1 polymer ?
#
loop_
_entity_poly.entity_id
_entity_poly.type
_entity_poly.pdbx_seq_one_letter_code
_entity_poly.pdbx_strand_id
1 'polypeptide(L)'
;MIGGTIWKIVKDGEEEIVYAVDFNHKREIHLNGCSLEMINRPSLLITDCFNATYVQPRRKQRDEQLLTNVLETLRGDGNVLIAVDTAGRVLELAQLLDQIWRTKDAGLGVYSLALLNNVSYNVVEFSKSQVEWMSDKLMRCFEDKRNNPFQFRHLTLCHGFADLARVPSPKVVLASQPDLECGFSRELFIQWCQDPKNSVILTYRTTPGTLTRFLIDNPSEKIIDMELRKRVKLEGKELEEYLEKEKLKKEAAKKLEQSKEADIDSSDDSDTEEDIDQPTLHKAKHDLMMKSEGSRKGSFFKQAKKSYPMFPAPEERIKWDEYGEIIKPEDFLVPELQATEEEKSKLESGLANGEEPMDQDLSDVPTKCVSTTEPMEIKARVTYIDYEGRSDGDSIKKIINQMKPRQLVIVHGPPDASQDLAEACRAFGGKDIKVYTPKLHETVDATSETHIYQVRLKDSLVSSLKFCKAKDTELAWIDGVLDMRVSKVDTGVILEEGELKDDGEDSEMQVDAPGTDANIIAQQKVIKSLFGDDDKDFTEESEIIPTLEPLPSNEVPGHQSVFMNEPRLSDFKQVLLREGIQAEFVGGVLICNNMVAVRRTETGRIGLEGCLCEDFFRIRELLYEQYAIV
;
A
#
# COMPACT_ATOMS: atom_id res chain seq x y z
N MET A 1 8.25 -0.45 3.49
CA MET A 1 7.75 0.45 4.56
C MET A 1 6.43 -0.10 5.08
N ILE A 2 5.88 0.45 6.16
CA ILE A 2 4.53 0.05 6.63
C ILE A 2 3.50 0.27 5.52
N GLY A 3 2.62 -0.71 5.31
CA GLY A 3 1.66 -0.70 4.20
C GLY A 3 2.28 -0.80 2.79
N GLY A 4 3.57 -1.15 2.66
CA GLY A 4 4.20 -1.37 1.35
C GLY A 4 3.58 -2.57 0.64
N THR A 5 3.21 -2.40 -0.63
CA THR A 5 2.46 -3.40 -1.42
C THR A 5 3.19 -3.81 -2.68
N ILE A 6 2.95 -5.07 -3.08
CA ILE A 6 3.21 -5.60 -4.41
C ILE A 6 1.84 -5.85 -5.02
N TRP A 7 1.64 -5.44 -6.27
CA TRP A 7 0.34 -5.56 -6.92
C TRP A 7 0.34 -6.74 -7.88
N LYS A 8 -0.63 -7.64 -7.69
CA LYS A 8 -0.96 -8.69 -8.65
C LYS A 8 -2.23 -8.23 -9.38
N ILE A 9 -2.08 -7.95 -10.67
CA ILE A 9 -3.15 -7.52 -11.55
C ILE A 9 -3.57 -8.73 -12.37
N VAL A 10 -4.85 -9.11 -12.24
CA VAL A 10 -5.46 -10.21 -12.96
C VAL A 10 -6.70 -9.68 -13.63
N LYS A 11 -6.87 -9.99 -14.91
CA LYS A 11 -8.10 -9.76 -15.66
C LYS A 11 -8.68 -11.10 -16.07
N ASP A 12 -10.01 -11.22 -16.05
CA ASP A 12 -10.69 -12.47 -16.36
C ASP A 12 -10.34 -12.94 -17.77
N GLY A 13 -9.94 -14.21 -17.89
CA GLY A 13 -9.47 -14.79 -19.15
C GLY A 13 -8.07 -14.33 -19.61
N GLU A 14 -7.41 -13.43 -18.87
CA GLU A 14 -6.11 -12.88 -19.21
C GLU A 14 -4.98 -13.35 -18.27
N GLU A 15 -3.78 -12.97 -18.68
CA GLU A 15 -2.51 -13.34 -18.09
C GLU A 15 -2.17 -12.51 -16.84
N GLU A 16 -1.58 -13.13 -15.82
CA GLU A 16 -1.20 -12.46 -14.56
C GLU A 16 -0.04 -11.45 -14.74
N ILE A 17 -0.26 -10.20 -14.33
CA ILE A 17 0.76 -9.14 -14.29
C ILE A 17 1.12 -8.84 -12.84
N VAL A 18 2.41 -8.80 -12.53
CA VAL A 18 2.91 -8.49 -11.19
C VAL A 18 3.76 -7.22 -11.23
N TYR A 19 3.38 -6.23 -10.43
CA TYR A 19 4.14 -5.01 -10.21
C TYR A 19 4.80 -5.05 -8.83
N ALA A 20 6.11 -5.30 -8.82
CA ALA A 20 6.92 -5.49 -7.63
C ALA A 20 8.18 -4.61 -7.66
N VAL A 21 8.05 -3.38 -7.14
CA VAL A 21 9.15 -2.42 -7.01
C VAL A 21 9.48 -2.17 -5.54
N ASP A 22 10.75 -1.88 -5.25
CA ASP A 22 11.27 -1.50 -3.94
C ASP A 22 10.93 -2.50 -2.82
N PHE A 23 10.86 -3.80 -3.17
CA PHE A 23 10.48 -4.85 -2.23
C PHE A 23 11.65 -5.36 -1.39
N ASN A 24 11.33 -5.86 -0.19
CA ASN A 24 12.28 -6.44 0.74
C ASN A 24 11.93 -7.88 1.09
N HIS A 25 12.80 -8.83 0.74
CA HIS A 25 12.62 -10.23 1.13
C HIS A 25 13.07 -10.52 2.57
N LYS A 26 13.86 -9.64 3.18
CA LYS A 26 14.38 -9.84 4.54
C LYS A 26 13.34 -9.42 5.56
N ARG A 27 13.21 -10.22 6.62
CA ARG A 27 12.45 -9.82 7.80
C ARG A 27 13.26 -8.79 8.60
N GLU A 28 12.61 -7.69 8.96
CA GLU A 28 13.16 -6.61 9.77
C GLU A 28 12.61 -6.63 11.19
N ILE A 29 12.85 -5.60 12.00
CA ILE A 29 12.26 -5.55 13.36
C ILE A 29 10.75 -5.34 13.24
N HIS A 30 10.34 -4.27 12.56
CA HIS A 30 8.93 -3.90 12.51
C HIS A 30 8.15 -4.47 11.32
N LEU A 31 8.81 -5.00 10.28
CA LEU A 31 8.14 -5.57 9.10
C LEU A 31 8.56 -7.01 8.83
N ASN A 32 7.60 -7.78 8.32
CA ASN A 32 7.86 -9.09 7.73
C ASN A 32 8.55 -8.95 6.35
N GLY A 33 9.18 -10.02 5.89
CA GLY A 33 9.68 -10.09 4.51
C GLY A 33 8.52 -10.27 3.53
N CYS A 34 8.68 -9.83 2.29
CA CYS A 34 7.67 -10.01 1.25
C CYS A 34 7.40 -11.49 0.95
N SER A 35 6.11 -11.83 0.82
CA SER A 35 5.63 -13.19 0.54
C SER A 35 5.54 -13.42 -0.97
N LEU A 36 6.68 -13.73 -1.58
CA LEU A 36 6.77 -13.97 -3.03
C LEU A 36 6.35 -15.38 -3.45
N GLU A 37 6.12 -16.28 -2.48
CA GLU A 37 5.73 -17.67 -2.72
C GLU A 37 4.32 -17.81 -3.32
N MET A 38 3.47 -16.79 -3.12
CA MET A 38 2.11 -16.77 -3.70
C MET A 38 2.11 -16.48 -5.20
N ILE A 39 3.24 -16.01 -5.74
CA ILE A 39 3.38 -15.61 -7.14
C ILE A 39 4.12 -16.72 -7.87
N ASN A 40 3.37 -17.55 -8.61
CA ASN A 40 3.95 -18.65 -9.36
C ASN A 40 3.91 -18.35 -10.86
N ARG A 41 5.08 -18.13 -11.45
CA ARG A 41 5.28 -17.96 -12.90
C ARG A 41 4.37 -16.89 -13.53
N PRO A 42 4.50 -15.61 -13.12
CA PRO A 42 3.68 -14.54 -13.68
C PRO A 42 4.01 -14.34 -15.16
N SER A 43 3.03 -13.84 -15.88
CA SER A 43 3.16 -13.59 -17.31
C SER A 43 4.05 -12.39 -17.60
N LEU A 44 3.84 -11.33 -16.83
CA LEU A 44 4.65 -10.13 -16.86
C LEU A 44 5.05 -9.77 -15.43
N LEU A 45 6.35 -9.64 -15.18
CA LEU A 45 6.88 -9.08 -13.94
C LEU A 45 7.48 -7.70 -14.24
N ILE A 46 7.03 -6.68 -13.51
CA ILE A 46 7.60 -5.33 -13.54
C ILE A 46 8.36 -5.14 -12.23
N THR A 47 9.67 -4.89 -12.30
CA THR A 47 10.52 -4.80 -11.10
C THR A 47 11.60 -3.74 -11.22
N ASP A 48 12.11 -3.27 -10.07
CA ASP A 48 13.19 -2.29 -10.00
C ASP A 48 14.57 -2.94 -10.12
N CYS A 49 15.58 -2.14 -10.47
CA CYS A 49 16.98 -2.58 -10.57
C CYS A 49 17.95 -1.72 -9.76
N PHE A 50 17.44 -0.86 -8.88
CA PHE A 50 18.26 0.10 -8.12
C PHE A 50 19.39 -0.57 -7.34
N ASN A 51 19.14 -1.78 -6.82
CA ASN A 51 20.11 -2.57 -6.04
C ASN A 51 20.66 -3.79 -6.76
N ALA A 52 20.47 -3.93 -8.07
CA ALA A 52 20.86 -5.15 -8.80
C ALA A 52 22.36 -5.46 -8.74
N THR A 53 23.21 -4.43 -8.69
CA THR A 53 24.67 -4.53 -8.54
C THR A 53 25.15 -4.29 -7.10
N TYR A 54 24.23 -3.94 -6.19
CA TYR A 54 24.58 -3.55 -4.82
C TYR A 54 24.71 -4.78 -3.92
N VAL A 55 25.90 -4.92 -3.31
CA VAL A 55 26.18 -5.96 -2.31
C VAL A 55 25.91 -5.38 -0.91
N GLN A 56 24.79 -5.78 -0.32
CA GLN A 56 24.38 -5.27 0.97
C GLN A 56 25.11 -5.98 2.13
N PRO A 57 25.67 -5.22 3.10
CA PRO A 57 26.26 -5.83 4.29
C PRO A 57 25.20 -6.50 5.17
N ARG A 58 25.63 -7.45 6.00
CA ARG A 58 24.69 -8.18 6.88
C ARG A 58 24.09 -7.24 7.91
N ARG A 59 22.77 -7.37 8.16
CA ARG A 59 22.02 -6.55 9.13
C ARG A 59 22.74 -6.42 10.49
N LYS A 60 23.20 -7.53 11.06
CA LYS A 60 23.93 -7.53 12.34
C LYS A 60 25.19 -6.64 12.32
N GLN A 61 25.95 -6.67 11.22
CA GLN A 61 27.16 -5.87 11.07
C GLN A 61 26.82 -4.38 10.98
N ARG A 62 25.72 -4.02 10.29
CA ARG A 62 25.24 -2.63 10.21
C ARG A 62 24.77 -2.12 11.57
N ASP A 63 24.03 -2.95 12.31
CA ASP A 63 23.56 -2.63 13.67
C ASP A 63 24.75 -2.39 14.62
N GLU A 64 25.79 -3.22 14.55
CA GLU A 64 27.04 -3.05 15.32
C GLU A 64 27.80 -1.76 14.91
N GLN A 65 27.88 -1.47 13.61
CA GLN A 65 28.51 -0.25 13.11
C GLN A 65 27.76 1.00 13.55
N LEU A 66 26.42 1.00 13.49
CA LEU A 66 25.57 2.10 13.94
C LEU A 66 25.79 2.36 15.44
N LEU A 67 25.72 1.30 16.25
CA LEU A 67 25.91 1.39 17.70
C LEU A 67 27.31 1.91 18.06
N THR A 68 28.35 1.41 17.39
CA THR A 68 29.74 1.84 17.61
C THR A 68 29.90 3.32 17.28
N ASN A 69 29.39 3.76 16.13
CA ASN A 69 29.45 5.16 15.71
C ASN A 69 28.73 6.07 16.72
N VAL A 70 27.52 5.71 17.12
CA VAL A 70 26.73 6.46 18.11
C VAL A 70 27.45 6.54 19.46
N LEU A 71 27.94 5.42 20.00
CA LEU A 71 28.62 5.37 21.30
C LEU A 71 29.92 6.17 21.32
N GLU A 72 30.75 6.06 20.27
CA GLU A 72 31.99 6.82 20.17
C GLU A 72 31.73 8.32 20.16
N THR A 73 30.71 8.76 19.41
CA THR A 73 30.35 10.18 19.29
C THR A 73 29.83 10.73 20.63
N LEU A 74 28.91 10.01 21.27
CA LEU A 74 28.32 10.44 22.55
C LEU A 74 29.35 10.45 23.70
N ARG A 75 30.28 9.48 23.73
CA ARG A 75 31.38 9.47 24.70
C ARG A 75 32.40 10.59 24.46
N GLY A 76 32.51 11.06 23.22
CA GLY A 76 33.29 12.23 22.82
C GLY A 76 32.61 13.57 23.12
N ASP A 77 31.46 13.57 23.81
CA ASP A 77 30.63 14.75 24.08
C ASP A 77 30.13 15.44 22.78
N GLY A 78 29.89 14.64 21.74
CA GLY A 78 29.36 15.08 20.46
C GLY A 78 27.90 14.66 20.26
N ASN A 79 27.19 15.40 19.41
CA ASN A 79 25.83 15.06 18.99
C ASN A 79 25.85 14.17 17.74
N VAL A 80 24.83 13.32 17.61
CA VAL A 80 24.64 12.47 16.43
C VAL A 80 23.39 12.91 15.69
N LEU A 81 23.55 13.30 14.43
CA LEU A 81 22.46 13.52 13.49
C LEU A 81 22.27 12.24 12.67
N ILE A 82 21.06 11.69 12.65
CA ILE A 82 20.68 10.58 11.78
C ILE A 82 19.63 11.09 10.80
N ALA A 83 19.99 11.20 9.53
CA ALA A 83 19.08 11.65 8.47
C ALA A 83 18.18 10.48 8.07
N VAL A 84 16.87 10.63 8.29
CA VAL A 84 15.85 9.60 8.07
C VAL A 84 14.64 10.19 7.35
N ASP A 85 13.77 9.32 6.86
CA ASP A 85 12.49 9.71 6.32
C ASP A 85 11.47 10.09 7.42
N THR A 86 10.36 10.67 7.02
CA THR A 86 9.37 11.25 7.94
C THR A 86 8.57 10.18 8.70
N ALA A 87 8.23 9.05 8.06
CA ALA A 87 7.27 8.09 8.62
C ALA A 87 7.50 6.60 8.26
N GLY A 88 8.42 6.26 7.36
CA GLY A 88 8.67 4.88 6.94
C GLY A 88 9.84 4.23 7.68
N ARG A 89 11.07 4.42 7.20
CA ARG A 89 12.30 3.82 7.77
C ARG A 89 12.64 4.34 9.17
N VAL A 90 12.19 5.54 9.51
CA VAL A 90 12.32 6.09 10.87
C VAL A 90 11.71 5.17 11.93
N LEU A 91 10.66 4.42 11.61
CA LEU A 91 10.05 3.46 12.53
C LEU A 91 10.99 2.28 12.85
N GLU A 92 11.74 1.77 11.86
CA GLU A 92 12.75 0.72 12.09
C GLU A 92 13.88 1.25 12.98
N LEU A 93 14.39 2.45 12.70
CA LEU A 93 15.50 3.05 13.43
C LEU A 93 15.12 3.49 14.85
N ALA A 94 13.94 4.10 15.02
CA ALA A 94 13.41 4.46 16.32
C ALA A 94 13.23 3.21 17.20
N GLN A 95 12.70 2.13 16.63
CA GLN A 95 12.52 0.87 17.35
C GLN A 95 13.86 0.20 17.67
N LEU A 96 14.81 0.20 16.75
CA LEU A 96 16.17 -0.30 16.99
C LEU A 96 16.87 0.47 18.11
N LEU A 97 16.85 1.80 18.06
CA LEU A 97 17.53 2.65 19.03
C LEU A 97 16.84 2.57 20.40
N ASP A 98 15.52 2.60 20.51
CA ASP A 98 14.84 2.49 21.80
C ASP A 98 15.10 1.11 22.46
N GLN A 99 15.18 0.01 21.67
CA GLN A 99 15.60 -1.30 22.19
C GLN A 99 17.03 -1.32 22.72
N ILE A 100 17.95 -0.66 22.02
CA ILE A 100 19.35 -0.51 22.45
C ILE A 100 19.41 0.33 23.73
N TRP A 101 18.65 1.42 23.83
CA TRP A 101 18.61 2.30 25.00
C TRP A 101 18.06 1.61 26.25
N ARG A 102 17.10 0.68 26.10
CA ARG A 102 16.59 -0.13 27.20
C ARG A 102 17.63 -1.11 27.74
N THR A 103 18.63 -1.48 26.95
CA THR A 103 19.64 -2.47 27.33
C THR A 103 20.69 -1.84 28.23
N LYS A 104 20.70 -2.23 29.51
CA LYS A 104 21.57 -1.63 30.54
C LYS A 104 23.06 -1.76 30.24
N ASP A 105 23.47 -2.81 29.53
CA ASP A 105 24.87 -3.08 29.19
C ASP A 105 25.49 -1.99 28.29
N ALA A 106 24.66 -1.25 27.54
CA ALA A 106 25.15 -0.20 26.65
C ALA A 106 25.48 1.12 27.38
N GLY A 107 24.96 1.33 28.60
CA GLY A 107 25.15 2.57 29.36
C GLY A 107 24.57 3.84 28.70
N LEU A 108 23.69 3.67 27.70
CA LEU A 108 23.15 4.76 26.89
C LEU A 108 22.01 5.54 27.55
N GLY A 109 21.44 5.04 28.65
CA GLY A 109 20.30 5.66 29.33
C GLY A 109 20.57 7.07 29.91
N VAL A 110 21.83 7.49 29.97
CA VAL A 110 22.23 8.85 30.37
C VAL A 110 22.09 9.86 29.22
N TYR A 111 22.15 9.38 27.97
CA TYR A 111 22.09 10.22 26.78
C TYR A 111 20.68 10.33 26.24
N SER A 112 20.34 11.52 25.73
CA SER A 112 19.02 11.78 25.20
C SER A 112 18.87 11.30 23.75
N LEU A 113 17.72 10.73 23.44
CA LEU A 113 17.32 10.31 22.10
C LEU A 113 16.10 11.14 21.70
N ALA A 114 16.15 11.78 20.53
CA ALA A 114 15.08 12.65 20.05
C ALA A 114 14.66 12.32 18.60
N LEU A 115 13.38 12.49 18.32
CA LEU A 115 12.81 12.44 16.97
C LEU A 115 12.33 13.83 16.59
N LEU A 116 13.01 14.46 15.62
CA LEU A 116 12.69 15.80 15.16
C LEU A 116 11.99 15.75 13.79
N ASN A 117 10.69 16.03 13.82
CA ASN A 117 9.82 16.08 12.65
C ASN A 117 8.64 17.01 12.95
N ASN A 118 8.15 17.77 11.96
CA ASN A 118 7.00 18.67 12.11
C ASN A 118 5.78 17.93 12.67
N VAL A 119 5.62 16.66 12.28
CA VAL A 119 4.50 15.80 12.66
C VAL A 119 4.95 14.56 13.45
N SER A 120 6.02 14.67 14.24
CA SER A 120 6.62 13.54 14.99
C SER A 120 5.60 12.79 15.87
N TYR A 121 4.73 13.52 16.59
CA TYR A 121 3.65 12.94 17.39
C TYR A 121 2.72 12.04 16.56
N ASN A 122 2.16 12.55 15.46
CA ASN A 122 1.21 11.82 14.62
C ASN A 122 1.85 10.56 14.01
N VAL A 123 3.13 10.63 13.61
CA VAL A 123 3.84 9.47 13.06
C VAL A 123 3.90 8.33 14.07
N VAL A 124 4.27 8.65 15.32
CA VAL A 124 4.33 7.64 16.37
C VAL A 124 2.94 7.16 16.76
N GLU A 125 1.95 8.06 16.84
CA GLU A 125 0.59 7.71 17.22
C GLU A 125 -0.10 6.80 16.18
N PHE A 126 0.04 7.08 14.88
CA PHE A 126 -0.46 6.18 13.83
C PHE A 126 0.28 4.84 13.79
N SER A 127 1.58 4.83 14.08
CA SER A 127 2.31 3.56 14.17
C SER A 127 1.82 2.69 15.34
N LYS A 128 1.32 3.29 16.43
CA LYS A 128 0.73 2.54 17.54
C LYS A 128 -0.61 1.91 17.18
N SER A 129 -1.39 2.48 16.26
CA SER A 129 -2.69 1.94 15.87
C SER A 129 -2.60 0.86 14.79
N GLN A 130 -1.55 0.88 13.95
CA GLN A 130 -1.38 -0.03 12.81
C GLN A 130 -0.52 -1.27 13.13
N VAL A 131 -0.65 -1.83 14.34
CA VAL A 131 0.20 -2.96 14.78
C VAL A 131 -0.08 -4.24 13.97
N GLU A 132 -1.29 -4.37 13.42
CA GLU A 132 -1.68 -5.50 12.58
C GLU A 132 -0.93 -5.56 11.24
N TRP A 133 -0.37 -4.44 10.78
CA TRP A 133 0.43 -4.33 9.55
C TRP A 133 1.92 -4.61 9.78
N MET A 134 2.32 -4.96 11.01
CA MET A 134 3.70 -5.10 11.42
C MET A 134 4.13 -6.57 11.49
N SER A 135 5.40 -6.80 11.83
CA SER A 135 5.97 -8.14 11.90
C SER A 135 5.25 -9.02 12.93
N ASP A 136 5.15 -10.32 12.65
CA ASP A 136 4.52 -11.29 13.57
C ASP A 136 5.21 -11.29 14.93
N LYS A 137 6.51 -10.96 14.96
CA LYS A 137 7.29 -10.85 16.19
C LYS A 137 6.80 -9.69 17.06
N LEU A 138 6.49 -8.54 16.46
CA LEU A 138 5.93 -7.40 17.18
C LEU A 138 4.48 -7.66 17.60
N MET A 139 3.68 -8.24 16.70
CA MET A 139 2.29 -8.61 16.97
C MET A 139 2.18 -9.55 18.19
N ARG A 140 2.96 -10.63 18.22
CA ARG A 140 3.00 -11.54 19.39
C ARG A 140 3.45 -10.85 20.68
N CYS A 141 4.44 -9.94 20.60
CA CYS A 141 4.87 -9.19 21.78
C CYS A 141 3.75 -8.29 22.32
N PHE A 142 2.91 -7.73 21.44
CA PHE A 142 1.76 -6.92 21.81
C PHE A 142 0.67 -7.78 22.46
N GLU A 143 0.33 -8.93 21.87
CA GLU A 143 -0.64 -9.90 22.41
C GLU A 143 -0.24 -10.42 23.80
N ASP A 144 1.02 -10.84 23.96
CA ASP A 144 1.51 -11.47 25.19
C ASP A 144 1.69 -10.47 26.34
N LYS A 145 2.26 -9.29 26.05
CA LYS A 145 2.71 -8.34 27.08
C LYS A 145 1.82 -7.11 27.22
N ARG A 146 0.79 -6.97 26.37
CA ARG A 146 -0.09 -5.80 26.28
C ARG A 146 0.66 -4.47 26.24
N ASN A 147 1.88 -4.48 25.68
CA ASN A 147 2.73 -3.31 25.56
C ASN A 147 2.89 -2.97 24.09
N ASN A 148 2.51 -1.76 23.73
CA ASN A 148 2.67 -1.28 22.36
C ASN A 148 4.18 -1.14 22.03
N PRO A 149 4.68 -1.77 20.94
CA PRO A 149 6.06 -1.63 20.52
C PRO A 149 6.51 -0.19 20.29
N PHE A 150 5.60 0.67 19.81
CA PHE A 150 5.84 2.09 19.49
C PHE A 150 5.54 3.03 20.66
N GLN A 151 5.24 2.47 21.84
CA GLN A 151 5.30 3.24 23.09
C GLN A 151 6.76 3.35 23.54
N PHE A 152 7.47 4.30 22.96
CA PHE A 152 8.86 4.58 23.28
C PHE A 152 9.00 5.13 24.69
N ARG A 153 10.09 4.74 25.38
CA ARG A 153 10.39 5.20 26.75
C ARG A 153 11.53 6.21 26.79
N HIS A 154 12.46 6.10 25.84
CA HIS A 154 13.64 6.95 25.78
C HIS A 154 13.60 7.96 24.64
N LEU A 155 12.72 7.77 23.66
CA LEU A 155 12.56 8.68 22.53
C LEU A 155 11.72 9.90 22.92
N THR A 156 12.34 11.07 22.90
CA THR A 156 11.67 12.37 23.08
C THR A 156 11.19 12.89 21.72
N LEU A 157 9.91 13.23 21.61
CA LEU A 157 9.34 13.77 20.37
C LEU A 157 9.53 15.29 20.35
N CYS A 158 10.04 15.83 19.24
CA CYS A 158 10.24 17.26 19.03
C CYS A 158 9.56 17.70 17.73
N HIS A 159 8.89 18.85 17.75
CA HIS A 159 8.21 19.44 16.59
C HIS A 159 8.99 20.57 15.94
N GLY A 160 9.95 21.14 16.67
CA GLY A 160 10.84 22.17 16.17
C GLY A 160 12.13 22.31 16.97
N PHE A 161 12.94 23.29 16.59
CA PHE A 161 14.22 23.56 17.25
C PHE A 161 14.08 24.02 18.71
N ALA A 162 12.99 24.70 19.05
CA ALA A 162 12.72 25.12 20.42
C ALA A 162 12.58 23.91 21.38
N ASP A 163 11.87 22.87 20.94
CA ASP A 163 11.75 21.62 21.70
C ASP A 163 13.09 20.90 21.78
N LEU A 164 13.82 20.83 20.67
CA LEU A 164 15.11 20.16 20.62
C LEU A 164 16.15 20.83 21.52
N ALA A 165 16.12 22.16 21.63
CA ALA A 165 17.03 22.92 22.49
C ALA A 165 16.84 22.61 23.98
N ARG A 166 15.64 22.16 24.40
CA ARG A 166 15.36 21.74 25.78
C ARG A 166 15.95 20.36 26.10
N VAL A 167 16.32 19.57 25.09
CA VAL A 167 16.90 18.24 25.27
C VAL A 167 18.38 18.37 25.65
N PRO A 168 18.84 17.70 26.74
CA PRO A 168 20.25 17.75 27.16
C PRO A 168 21.23 17.27 26.09
N SER A 169 22.39 17.92 25.99
CA SER A 169 23.54 17.41 25.22
C SER A 169 24.41 16.50 26.11
N PRO A 170 25.06 15.47 25.55
CA PRO A 170 25.04 15.06 24.14
C PRO A 170 23.80 14.22 23.81
N LYS A 171 23.28 14.39 22.58
CA LYS A 171 22.02 13.77 22.13
C LYS A 171 22.13 13.13 20.74
N VAL A 172 21.23 12.18 20.50
CA VAL A 172 21.02 11.56 19.19
C VAL A 172 19.69 12.05 18.62
N VAL A 173 19.71 12.59 17.41
CA VAL A 173 18.52 13.13 16.75
C VAL A 173 18.26 12.40 15.45
N LEU A 174 17.10 11.75 15.37
CA LEU A 174 16.50 11.28 14.13
C LEU A 174 15.81 12.48 13.49
N ALA A 175 16.34 13.01 12.41
CA ALA A 175 15.81 14.20 11.75
C ALA A 175 15.14 13.85 10.42
N SER A 176 13.98 14.46 10.16
CA SER A 176 13.22 14.25 8.92
C SER A 176 13.96 14.77 7.68
N GLN A 177 13.66 14.15 6.53
CA GLN A 177 14.27 14.34 5.21
C GLN A 177 15.65 13.68 5.10
N PRO A 178 15.76 12.53 4.40
CA PRO A 178 17.01 11.81 4.28
C PRO A 178 17.97 12.42 3.26
N ASP A 179 17.52 13.36 2.42
CA ASP A 179 18.30 13.97 1.33
C ASP A 179 19.16 15.17 1.74
N LEU A 180 18.94 15.72 2.94
CA LEU A 180 19.55 16.96 3.43
C LEU A 180 19.25 18.17 2.54
N GLU A 181 18.17 18.13 1.75
CA GLU A 181 17.79 19.25 0.89
C GLU A 181 16.86 20.24 1.57
N CYS A 182 16.03 19.79 2.51
CA CYS A 182 15.13 20.67 3.24
C CYS A 182 14.80 20.13 4.63
N GLY A 183 14.12 20.95 5.44
CA GLY A 183 13.66 20.56 6.76
C GLY A 183 14.77 20.49 7.80
N PHE A 184 14.49 19.74 8.86
CA PHE A 184 15.30 19.73 10.07
C PHE A 184 16.65 19.04 9.90
N SER A 185 16.75 18.03 9.04
CA SER A 185 18.03 17.36 8.79
C SER A 185 19.04 18.31 8.16
N ARG A 186 18.62 19.14 7.18
CA ARG A 186 19.48 20.15 6.55
C ARG A 186 19.92 21.21 7.55
N GLU A 187 18.99 21.77 8.33
CA GLU A 187 19.30 22.81 9.30
C GLU A 187 20.22 22.31 10.43
N LEU A 188 19.99 21.10 10.95
CA LEU A 188 20.89 20.47 11.92
C LEU A 188 22.26 20.16 11.31
N PHE A 189 22.30 19.70 10.06
CA PHE A 189 23.55 19.44 9.36
C PHE A 189 24.39 20.71 9.27
N ILE A 190 23.80 21.84 8.85
CA ILE A 190 24.46 23.15 8.78
C ILE A 190 25.03 23.56 10.15
N GLN A 191 24.28 23.35 11.23
CA GLN A 191 24.73 23.71 12.58
C GLN A 191 25.84 22.80 13.11
N TRP A 192 25.80 21.51 12.78
CA TRP A 192 26.65 20.49 13.43
C TRP A 192 27.83 20.04 12.57
N CYS A 193 27.84 20.30 11.27
CA CYS A 193 28.87 19.82 10.34
C CYS A 193 30.25 20.42 10.60
N GLN A 194 30.33 21.60 11.21
CA GLN A 194 31.59 22.29 11.48
C GLN A 194 32.31 21.80 12.75
N ASP A 195 31.64 21.04 13.61
CA ASP A 195 32.25 20.51 14.84
C ASP A 195 32.77 19.07 14.61
N PRO A 196 34.08 18.80 14.77
CA PRO A 196 34.65 17.47 14.59
C PRO A 196 34.19 16.43 15.62
N LYS A 197 33.59 16.85 16.74
CA LYS A 197 33.03 15.92 17.73
C LYS A 197 31.72 15.31 17.28
N ASN A 198 30.99 15.98 16.40
CA ASN A 198 29.68 15.53 15.94
C ASN A 198 29.81 14.44 14.87
N SER A 199 28.77 13.61 14.76
CA SER A 199 28.65 12.64 13.67
C SER A 199 27.33 12.79 12.94
N VAL A 200 27.38 12.67 11.62
CA VAL A 200 26.24 12.66 10.72
C VAL A 200 26.14 11.26 10.10
N ILE A 201 25.02 10.59 10.35
CA ILE A 201 24.75 9.24 9.86
C ILE A 201 23.67 9.32 8.77
N LEU A 202 24.06 8.95 7.56
CA LEU A 202 23.18 8.89 6.39
C LEU A 202 22.64 7.47 6.28
N THR A 203 21.32 7.32 6.29
CA THR A 203 20.68 5.99 6.37
C THR A 203 20.11 5.50 5.05
N TYR A 204 20.02 6.38 4.06
CA TYR A 204 19.30 6.14 2.81
C TYR A 204 20.09 6.71 1.62
N ARG A 205 20.15 5.98 0.51
CA ARG A 205 20.72 6.49 -0.76
C ARG A 205 19.63 7.22 -1.53
N THR A 206 19.71 8.54 -1.51
CA THR A 206 18.78 9.42 -2.22
C THR A 206 19.14 9.57 -3.69
N THR A 207 18.29 10.30 -4.40
CA THR A 207 18.44 10.61 -5.83
C THR A 207 19.79 11.30 -6.12
N PRO A 208 20.45 10.96 -7.23
CA PRO A 208 21.61 11.71 -7.73
C PRO A 208 21.34 13.21 -7.84
N GLY A 209 22.30 14.03 -7.41
CA GLY A 209 22.19 15.49 -7.39
C GLY A 209 21.74 16.08 -6.05
N THR A 210 21.38 15.26 -5.05
CA THR A 210 21.12 15.71 -3.68
C THR A 210 22.40 15.79 -2.85
N LEU A 211 22.40 16.64 -1.82
CA LEU A 211 23.53 16.80 -0.89
C LEU A 211 23.91 15.47 -0.22
N THR A 212 22.92 14.70 0.24
CA THR A 212 23.19 13.37 0.81
C THR A 212 23.88 12.44 -0.17
N ARG A 213 23.43 12.41 -1.43
CA ARG A 213 24.06 11.54 -2.42
C ARG A 213 25.49 11.96 -2.72
N PHE A 214 25.75 13.26 -2.79
CA PHE A 214 27.10 13.80 -2.93
C PHE A 214 28.02 13.39 -1.77
N LEU A 215 27.55 13.47 -0.53
CA LEU A 215 28.32 13.07 0.66
C LEU A 215 28.63 11.57 0.71
N ILE A 216 27.75 10.73 0.14
CA ILE A 216 27.95 9.28 0.06
C ILE A 216 29.00 8.95 -1.00
N ASP A 217 28.91 9.57 -2.17
CA ASP A 217 29.78 9.25 -3.31
C ASP A 217 31.18 9.92 -3.17
N ASN A 218 31.27 11.09 -2.53
CA ASN A 218 32.52 11.87 -2.36
C ASN A 218 32.88 12.13 -0.88
N PRO A 219 33.27 11.10 -0.10
CA PRO A 219 33.53 11.24 1.34
C PRO A 219 34.79 12.05 1.68
N SER A 220 35.63 12.37 0.69
CA SER A 220 36.90 13.11 0.88
C SER A 220 36.73 14.62 0.78
N GLU A 221 35.63 15.09 0.20
CA GLU A 221 35.38 16.51 -0.01
C GLU A 221 34.83 17.13 1.27
N LYS A 222 35.58 18.11 1.79
CA LYS A 222 35.30 18.75 3.07
C LYS A 222 34.76 20.15 2.94
N ILE A 223 34.70 20.74 1.75
CA ILE A 223 34.18 22.08 1.53
C ILE A 223 33.06 21.96 0.51
N ILE A 224 31.87 22.40 0.90
CA ILE A 224 30.69 22.37 0.04
C ILE A 224 30.04 23.75 0.07
N ASP A 225 29.71 24.27 -1.12
CA ASP A 225 28.89 25.47 -1.25
C ASP A 225 27.44 25.12 -0.93
N MET A 226 26.92 25.67 0.16
CA MET A 226 25.57 25.39 0.62
C MET A 226 24.67 26.61 0.48
N GLU A 227 23.49 26.38 -0.08
CA GLU A 227 22.42 27.38 -0.09
C GLU A 227 21.74 27.41 1.29
N LEU A 228 21.91 28.51 2.02
CA LEU A 228 21.26 28.78 3.29
C LEU A 228 19.99 29.58 3.03
N ARG A 229 18.83 29.02 3.41
CA ARG A 229 17.54 29.69 3.32
C ARG A 229 17.09 30.10 4.70
N LYS A 230 16.89 31.39 4.91
CA LYS A 230 16.40 31.94 6.18
C LYS A 230 15.09 32.69 5.95
N ARG A 231 14.08 32.39 6.77
CA ARG A 231 12.84 33.17 6.83
C ARG A 231 13.10 34.45 7.62
N VAL A 232 12.83 35.60 7.01
CA VAL A 232 12.97 36.93 7.60
C VAL A 232 11.59 37.61 7.59
N LYS A 233 11.24 38.31 8.67
CA LYS A 233 9.97 39.07 8.76
C LYS A 233 9.96 40.18 7.71
N LEU A 234 8.81 40.41 7.07
CA LEU A 234 8.64 41.52 6.14
C LEU A 234 8.58 42.83 6.93
N GLU A 235 9.37 43.82 6.52
CA GLU A 235 9.45 45.14 7.17
C GLU A 235 9.18 46.27 6.15
N GLY A 236 8.51 47.33 6.61
CA GLY A 236 8.27 48.55 5.83
C GLY A 236 7.36 48.35 4.61
N LYS A 237 7.78 48.82 3.44
CA LYS A 237 6.98 48.85 2.21
C LYS A 237 6.58 47.46 1.71
N GLU A 238 7.42 46.44 1.90
CA GLU A 238 7.09 45.07 1.48
C GLU A 238 5.91 44.49 2.31
N LEU A 239 5.79 44.91 3.57
CA LEU A 239 4.67 44.53 4.45
C LEU A 239 3.37 45.24 4.06
N GLU A 240 3.46 46.54 3.73
CA GLU A 240 2.32 47.33 3.26
C GLU A 240 1.75 46.75 1.95
N GLU A 241 2.62 46.48 0.96
CA GLU A 241 2.22 45.84 -0.30
C GLU A 241 1.62 44.44 -0.09
N TYR A 242 2.16 43.66 0.84
CA TYR A 242 1.61 42.35 1.19
C TYR A 242 0.21 42.48 1.78
N LEU A 243 0.01 43.41 2.74
CA LEU A 243 -1.29 43.65 3.37
C LEU A 243 -2.32 44.21 2.38
N GLU A 244 -1.92 45.09 1.46
CA GLU A 244 -2.77 45.58 0.39
C GLU A 244 -3.18 44.46 -0.57
N LYS A 245 -2.24 43.58 -0.94
CA LYS A 245 -2.51 42.42 -1.80
C LYS A 245 -3.41 41.38 -1.12
N GLU A 246 -3.24 41.17 0.19
CA GLU A 246 -4.12 40.35 1.03
C GLU A 246 -5.54 40.93 1.09
N LYS A 247 -5.68 42.24 1.30
CA LYS A 247 -6.97 42.94 1.26
C LYS A 247 -7.64 42.82 -0.10
N LEU A 248 -6.90 43.04 -1.19
CA LEU A 248 -7.41 42.87 -2.56
C LEU A 248 -7.84 41.42 -2.84
N LYS A 249 -7.08 40.43 -2.36
CA LYS A 249 -7.47 39.01 -2.47
C LYS A 249 -8.73 38.68 -1.68
N LYS A 250 -8.86 39.20 -0.45
CA LYS A 250 -10.05 39.02 0.39
C LYS A 250 -11.26 39.72 -0.22
N GLU A 251 -11.09 40.92 -0.76
CA GLU A 251 -12.15 41.64 -1.49
C GLU A 251 -12.53 40.92 -2.79
N ALA A 252 -11.57 40.35 -3.52
CA ALA A 252 -11.84 39.57 -4.72
C ALA A 252 -12.54 38.25 -4.40
N ALA A 253 -12.14 37.55 -3.33
CA ALA A 253 -12.80 36.33 -2.86
C ALA A 253 -14.24 36.63 -2.42
N LYS A 254 -14.45 37.72 -1.67
CA LYS A 254 -15.78 38.17 -1.26
C LYS A 254 -16.64 38.59 -2.45
N LYS A 255 -16.06 39.26 -3.45
CA LYS A 255 -16.76 39.59 -4.71
C LYS A 255 -17.10 38.35 -5.54
N LEU A 256 -16.24 37.34 -5.53
CA LEU A 256 -16.47 36.06 -6.22
C LEU A 256 -17.57 35.23 -5.52
N GLU A 257 -17.62 35.26 -4.19
CA GLU A 257 -18.74 34.70 -3.41
C GLU A 257 -20.03 35.47 -3.67
N GLN A 258 -19.99 36.80 -3.65
CA GLN A 258 -21.16 37.63 -3.97
C GLN A 258 -21.64 37.46 -5.42
N SER A 259 -20.75 37.24 -6.39
CA SER A 259 -21.16 36.93 -7.76
C SER A 259 -21.75 35.54 -7.89
N LYS A 260 -21.25 34.56 -7.13
CA LYS A 260 -21.86 33.22 -7.06
C LYS A 260 -23.24 33.24 -6.42
N GLU A 261 -23.45 34.07 -5.41
CA GLU A 261 -24.77 34.31 -4.80
C GLU A 261 -25.70 35.07 -5.76
N ALA A 262 -25.19 36.07 -6.49
CA ALA A 262 -25.99 36.82 -7.47
C ALA A 262 -26.37 36.01 -8.72
N ASP A 263 -25.55 35.05 -9.16
CA ASP A 263 -25.89 34.11 -10.23
C ASP A 263 -27.01 33.12 -9.80
N ILE A 264 -27.19 32.89 -8.49
CA ILE A 264 -28.29 32.11 -7.93
C ILE A 264 -29.57 32.97 -7.79
N ASP A 265 -29.41 34.27 -7.53
CA ASP A 265 -30.52 35.21 -7.34
C ASP A 265 -31.05 35.82 -8.65
N SER A 266 -30.36 35.61 -9.78
CA SER A 266 -30.76 36.09 -11.12
C SER A 266 -31.88 35.25 -11.78
N SER A 267 -32.47 34.27 -11.09
CA SER A 267 -33.58 33.46 -11.63
C SER A 267 -34.95 33.68 -10.99
N ASP A 268 -35.16 34.74 -10.20
CA ASP A 268 -36.50 35.03 -9.67
C ASP A 268 -36.77 36.54 -9.62
N ASP A 269 -37.31 37.06 -10.73
CA ASP A 269 -37.74 38.45 -10.87
C ASP A 269 -39.28 38.49 -10.75
N SER A 270 -39.81 38.83 -9.56
CA SER A 270 -41.03 39.64 -9.45
C SER A 270 -41.32 40.17 -8.04
N ASP A 271 -41.45 41.49 -8.00
CA ASP A 271 -42.39 42.29 -7.21
C ASP A 271 -42.10 42.65 -5.74
N THR A 272 -41.56 43.88 -5.63
CA THR A 272 -42.12 45.02 -4.88
C THR A 272 -41.80 45.26 -3.39
N GLU A 273 -41.14 46.41 -3.23
CA GLU A 273 -41.23 47.46 -2.20
C GLU A 273 -40.56 47.28 -0.82
N GLU A 274 -39.57 48.16 -0.68
CA GLU A 274 -38.75 48.59 0.45
C GLU A 274 -39.48 48.74 1.80
N ASP A 275 -38.86 48.21 2.86
CA ASP A 275 -38.44 49.07 3.97
C ASP A 275 -37.32 48.41 4.80
N ILE A 276 -36.26 49.19 5.02
CA ILE A 276 -35.01 48.84 5.69
C ILE A 276 -35.20 48.89 7.21
N ASP A 277 -34.76 47.87 7.95
CA ASP A 277 -34.01 48.09 9.20
C ASP A 277 -33.22 46.86 9.68
N GLN A 278 -31.90 47.06 9.82
CA GLN A 278 -30.98 46.21 10.57
C GLN A 278 -31.24 46.34 12.09
N PRO A 279 -30.71 45.40 12.90
CA PRO A 279 -30.00 45.87 14.08
C PRO A 279 -28.57 45.33 14.14
N THR A 280 -27.63 46.28 14.10
CA THR A 280 -26.24 46.14 14.54
C THR A 280 -26.15 45.98 16.06
N LEU A 281 -25.28 45.10 16.53
CA LEU A 281 -24.84 45.04 17.92
C LEU A 281 -23.52 45.82 18.07
N HIS A 282 -23.58 47.09 18.50
CA HIS A 282 -22.42 47.79 19.06
C HIS A 282 -22.72 48.30 20.47
N LYS A 283 -21.88 47.87 21.41
CA LYS A 283 -21.78 48.38 22.77
C LYS A 283 -21.21 49.80 22.75
N ALA A 284 -21.95 50.78 23.25
CA ALA A 284 -21.38 51.97 23.85
C ALA A 284 -22.31 52.49 24.96
N LYS A 285 -21.77 52.60 26.17
CA LYS A 285 -22.39 53.29 27.30
C LYS A 285 -22.38 54.80 27.05
N HIS A 286 -23.53 55.47 27.17
CA HIS A 286 -23.84 56.48 28.20
C HIS A 286 -24.99 57.42 27.78
N ASP A 287 -25.90 57.61 28.74
CA ASP A 287 -26.72 58.78 29.08
C ASP A 287 -27.89 59.30 28.20
N LEU A 288 -29.08 59.25 28.85
CA LEU A 288 -30.06 60.33 29.00
C LEU A 288 -30.63 60.99 27.71
N MET A 289 -31.85 60.62 27.31
CA MET A 289 -33.08 61.40 27.58
C MET A 289 -34.32 60.81 26.90
N MET A 290 -35.44 60.91 27.63
CA MET A 290 -36.81 60.60 27.21
C MET A 290 -37.35 61.54 26.12
N LYS A 291 -38.40 61.03 25.46
CA LYS A 291 -39.62 61.66 24.87
C LYS A 291 -39.69 61.42 23.36
N SER A 292 -40.85 61.16 22.75
CA SER A 292 -42.24 61.08 23.21
C SER A 292 -43.07 60.48 22.07
N GLU A 293 -44.06 59.69 22.48
CA GLU A 293 -45.40 59.51 21.91
C GLU A 293 -45.67 59.58 20.40
N GLY A 294 -46.43 58.56 19.98
CA GLY A 294 -47.62 58.74 19.15
C GLY A 294 -47.57 57.98 17.83
N SER A 295 -48.59 57.26 17.38
CA SER A 295 -49.89 56.86 17.92
C SER A 295 -50.64 56.14 16.79
N ARG A 296 -51.30 55.01 17.13
CA ARG A 296 -52.57 54.49 16.53
C ARG A 296 -52.47 53.91 15.10
N LYS A 297 -53.20 52.88 14.67
CA LYS A 297 -54.41 52.09 15.07
C LYS A 297 -54.30 50.80 14.21
N GLY A 298 -54.72 49.58 14.56
CA GLY A 298 -55.88 49.15 15.35
C GLY A 298 -56.98 48.64 14.42
N SER A 299 -57.14 47.31 14.28
CA SER A 299 -58.41 46.56 14.10
C SER A 299 -58.22 45.15 13.54
N PHE A 300 -58.99 44.10 13.83
CA PHE A 300 -60.01 43.76 14.84
C PHE A 300 -60.40 42.27 14.60
N PHE A 301 -60.54 41.51 15.69
CA PHE A 301 -61.37 40.30 15.88
C PHE A 301 -60.94 38.86 15.49
N LYS A 302 -61.29 38.00 16.46
CA LYS A 302 -60.94 36.59 16.73
C LYS A 302 -62.07 35.63 16.30
N GLN A 303 -61.73 34.35 16.10
CA GLN A 303 -62.28 33.12 16.75
C GLN A 303 -62.09 31.89 15.82
N ALA A 304 -61.22 30.94 16.14
CA ALA A 304 -61.38 29.77 17.02
C ALA A 304 -61.99 28.51 16.34
N LYS A 305 -61.19 27.44 16.19
CA LYS A 305 -61.61 26.03 16.30
C LYS A 305 -60.52 25.20 17.00
N LYS A 306 -60.98 24.34 17.92
CA LYS A 306 -60.23 23.45 18.82
C LYS A 306 -59.81 22.14 18.12
N SER A 307 -58.82 21.47 18.73
CA SER A 307 -58.53 20.01 18.84
C SER A 307 -57.19 19.63 18.17
N TYR A 308 -56.17 19.02 18.79
CA TYR A 308 -55.94 18.27 20.05
C TYR A 308 -54.51 18.59 20.57
N PRO A 309 -54.14 18.28 21.83
CA PRO A 309 -52.77 18.47 22.29
C PRO A 309 -51.85 17.38 21.72
N MET A 310 -51.26 17.63 20.55
CA MET A 310 -49.99 17.00 20.18
C MET A 310 -48.87 17.90 20.70
N PHE A 311 -47.85 17.30 21.31
CA PHE A 311 -46.64 18.04 21.71
C PHE A 311 -46.14 18.88 20.53
N PRO A 312 -45.73 20.14 20.72
CA PRO A 312 -45.09 20.91 19.67
C PRO A 312 -43.70 20.33 19.42
N ALA A 313 -43.63 19.26 18.63
CA ALA A 313 -42.43 18.90 17.91
C ALA A 313 -42.50 19.67 16.59
N PRO A 314 -41.63 20.66 16.35
CA PRO A 314 -41.50 21.22 15.02
C PRO A 314 -41.05 20.09 14.08
N GLU A 315 -41.93 19.63 13.20
CA GLU A 315 -41.52 18.79 12.07
C GLU A 315 -40.69 19.69 11.14
N GLU A 316 -39.37 19.52 11.18
CA GLU A 316 -38.49 20.17 10.21
C GLU A 316 -38.74 19.55 8.84
N ARG A 317 -39.10 20.38 7.87
CA ARG A 317 -39.18 19.96 6.47
C ARG A 317 -37.75 19.73 5.97
N ILE A 318 -37.38 18.45 5.87
CA ILE A 318 -36.11 18.02 5.28
C ILE A 318 -36.08 18.49 3.82
N LYS A 319 -35.04 19.23 3.44
CA LYS A 319 -34.80 19.64 2.05
C LYS A 319 -33.94 18.57 1.37
N TRP A 320 -34.41 18.08 0.24
CA TRP A 320 -33.72 17.10 -0.60
C TRP A 320 -33.12 17.77 -1.85
N ASP A 321 -31.97 17.29 -2.29
CA ASP A 321 -31.42 17.55 -3.63
C ASP A 321 -31.27 16.23 -4.41
N GLU A 322 -30.79 16.30 -5.66
CA GLU A 322 -30.63 15.12 -6.54
C GLU A 322 -29.63 14.06 -6.03
N TYR A 323 -28.85 14.36 -4.97
CA TYR A 323 -27.87 13.46 -4.36
C TYR A 323 -28.25 13.03 -2.93
N GLY A 324 -29.38 13.51 -2.37
CA GLY A 324 -29.94 13.03 -1.11
C GLY A 324 -30.36 14.14 -0.13
N GLU A 325 -30.30 13.85 1.16
CA GLU A 325 -30.55 14.83 2.22
C GLU A 325 -29.38 15.80 2.35
N ILE A 326 -29.67 17.10 2.44
CA ILE A 326 -28.64 18.13 2.60
C ILE A 326 -28.00 18.00 3.99
N ILE A 327 -26.76 17.52 4.03
CA ILE A 327 -25.97 17.32 5.24
C ILE A 327 -25.67 18.67 5.92
N LYS A 328 -26.24 18.91 7.11
CA LYS A 328 -25.83 20.01 7.98
C LYS A 328 -24.51 19.62 8.67
N PRO A 329 -23.39 20.36 8.46
CA PRO A 329 -22.09 20.02 9.04
C PRO A 329 -22.06 19.97 10.58
N GLU A 330 -23.00 20.67 11.20
CA GLU A 330 -23.21 20.76 12.64
C GLU A 330 -23.70 19.45 13.29
N ASP A 331 -24.41 18.60 12.54
CA ASP A 331 -24.90 17.30 13.03
C ASP A 331 -23.79 16.22 13.04
N PHE A 332 -22.65 16.49 12.40
CA PHE A 332 -21.48 15.61 12.31
C PHE A 332 -20.32 16.06 13.22
N LEU A 333 -20.50 17.09 14.04
CA LEU A 333 -19.55 17.51 15.06
C LEU A 333 -19.59 16.55 16.25
N VAL A 334 -18.65 15.60 16.29
CA VAL A 334 -18.50 14.65 17.40
C VAL A 334 -18.09 15.38 18.68
N PRO A 335 -18.82 15.25 19.80
CA PRO A 335 -18.49 15.93 21.07
C PRO A 335 -17.08 15.67 21.62
N GLU A 336 -16.44 14.57 21.22
CA GLU A 336 -15.06 14.24 21.62
C GLU A 336 -14.01 15.21 21.04
N LEU A 337 -14.31 15.89 19.92
CA LEU A 337 -13.44 16.93 19.35
C LEU A 337 -13.54 18.26 20.12
N GLN A 338 -14.64 18.51 20.83
CA GLN A 338 -14.79 19.68 21.70
C GLN A 338 -13.94 19.54 22.97
N ALA A 339 -13.77 18.33 23.50
CA ALA A 339 -12.86 18.08 24.62
C ALA A 339 -11.41 18.45 24.26
N THR A 340 -10.98 18.18 23.02
CA THR A 340 -9.66 18.57 22.53
C THR A 340 -9.48 20.07 22.32
N GLU A 341 -10.53 20.81 21.93
CA GLU A 341 -10.47 22.28 21.80
C GLU A 341 -10.54 23.00 23.16
N GLU A 342 -11.31 22.48 24.11
CA GLU A 342 -11.36 23.00 25.48
C GLU A 342 -10.07 22.71 26.26
N GLU A 343 -9.41 21.57 26.05
CA GLU A 343 -8.09 21.30 26.64
C GLU A 343 -6.99 22.15 26.02
N LYS A 344 -7.06 22.41 24.70
CA LYS A 344 -6.12 23.28 23.99
C LYS A 344 -6.24 24.75 24.45
N SER A 345 -7.45 25.24 24.67
CA SER A 345 -7.69 26.59 25.21
C SER A 345 -7.35 26.73 26.72
N LYS A 346 -7.45 25.65 27.51
CA LYS A 346 -6.95 25.60 28.89
C LYS A 346 -5.42 25.58 28.97
N LEU A 347 -4.74 24.94 28.02
CA LEU A 347 -3.28 24.97 27.89
C LEU A 347 -2.75 26.34 27.44
N GLU A 348 -3.45 27.04 26.54
CA GLU A 348 -3.09 28.40 26.12
C GLU A 348 -3.27 29.45 27.23
N SER A 349 -4.34 29.35 28.03
CA SER A 349 -4.59 30.30 29.13
C SER A 349 -3.66 30.11 30.34
N GLY A 350 -3.04 28.94 30.51
CA GLY A 350 -2.07 28.67 31.56
C GLY A 350 -0.67 29.28 31.35
N LEU A 351 -0.34 29.69 30.12
CA LEU A 351 0.97 30.24 29.76
C LEU A 351 1.04 31.78 29.83
N ALA A 352 -0.07 32.47 30.14
CA ALA A 352 -0.14 33.93 30.13
C ALA A 352 0.38 34.62 31.41
N ASN A 353 0.80 33.87 32.45
CA ASN A 353 1.32 34.43 33.69
C ASN A 353 2.75 33.94 33.98
N GLY A 354 3.71 34.47 33.24
CA GLY A 354 5.14 34.31 33.50
C GLY A 354 5.96 35.21 32.58
N GLU A 355 6.56 36.25 33.14
CA GLU A 355 7.45 37.17 32.40
C GLU A 355 8.75 36.46 31.99
N GLU A 356 8.80 35.90 30.77
CA GLU A 356 10.02 35.76 29.96
C GLU A 356 9.63 35.85 28.46
N PRO A 357 10.48 36.43 27.59
CA PRO A 357 10.10 36.71 26.20
C PRO A 357 10.09 35.41 25.38
N MET A 358 8.92 34.77 25.27
CA MET A 358 8.69 33.71 24.29
C MET A 358 8.60 34.31 22.89
N ASP A 359 9.44 33.80 21.98
CA ASP A 359 9.34 34.04 20.55
C ASP A 359 7.92 33.74 20.07
N GLN A 360 7.22 34.79 19.60
CA GLN A 360 5.93 34.68 18.95
C GLN A 360 6.00 33.70 17.76
N ASP A 361 5.01 32.81 17.67
CA ASP A 361 4.85 31.89 16.56
C ASP A 361 4.95 32.65 15.22
N LEU A 362 5.97 32.29 14.42
CA LEU A 362 6.31 32.93 13.15
C LEU A 362 5.27 32.68 12.04
N SER A 363 4.14 32.02 12.34
CA SER A 363 3.07 31.70 11.39
C SER A 363 2.16 32.90 11.09
N ASP A 364 2.00 33.82 12.03
CA ASP A 364 1.03 34.93 11.91
C ASP A 364 1.66 36.19 11.30
N VAL A 365 2.98 36.25 11.24
CA VAL A 365 3.72 37.38 10.66
C VAL A 365 4.14 37.01 9.24
N PRO A 366 3.84 37.83 8.23
CA PRO A 366 4.21 37.51 6.87
C PRO A 366 5.74 37.59 6.72
N THR A 367 6.33 36.53 6.16
CA THR A 367 7.78 36.34 6.07
C THR A 367 8.22 36.18 4.61
N LYS A 368 9.47 36.53 4.34
CA LYS A 368 10.16 36.31 3.07
C LYS A 368 11.32 35.37 3.26
N CYS A 369 11.56 34.51 2.26
CA CYS A 369 12.71 33.62 2.24
C CYS A 369 13.89 34.34 1.58
N VAL A 370 14.98 34.53 2.31
CA VAL A 370 16.25 35.01 1.77
C VAL A 370 17.17 33.81 1.58
N SER A 371 17.77 33.69 0.41
CA SER A 371 18.73 32.65 0.06
C SER A 371 20.13 33.25 -0.07
N THR A 372 21.10 32.66 0.61
CA THR A 372 22.51 33.03 0.55
C THR A 372 23.35 31.78 0.37
N THR A 373 24.26 31.77 -0.60
CA THR A 373 25.21 30.67 -0.79
C THR A 373 26.47 30.94 0.02
N GLU A 374 26.83 30.04 0.93
CA GLU A 374 28.05 30.11 1.73
C GLU A 374 28.86 28.81 1.63
N PRO A 375 30.20 28.89 1.52
CA PRO A 375 31.06 27.71 1.60
C PRO A 375 31.11 27.22 3.04
N MET A 376 30.75 25.95 3.26
CA MET A 376 30.80 25.31 4.57
C MET A 376 31.89 24.23 4.62
N GLU A 377 32.71 24.27 5.68
CA GLU A 377 33.72 23.26 5.96
C GLU A 377 33.15 22.14 6.85
N ILE A 378 33.07 20.92 6.32
CA ILE A 378 32.60 19.72 7.00
C ILE A 378 33.76 19.10 7.77
N LYS A 379 33.69 19.23 9.10
CA LYS A 379 34.63 18.62 10.06
C LYS A 379 34.01 17.43 10.79
N ALA A 380 32.69 17.39 10.90
CA ALA A 380 31.96 16.29 11.52
C ALA A 380 32.18 14.97 10.78
N ARG A 381 32.09 13.85 11.51
CA ARG A 381 32.21 12.52 10.93
C ARG A 381 30.95 12.15 10.17
N VAL A 382 31.00 12.16 8.84
CA VAL A 382 29.91 11.70 7.98
C VAL A 382 30.08 10.20 7.69
N THR A 383 29.03 9.41 7.88
CA THR A 383 29.07 7.96 7.63
C THR A 383 27.76 7.49 7.03
N TYR A 384 27.84 6.76 5.92
CA TYR A 384 26.68 6.07 5.36
C TYR A 384 26.55 4.67 5.97
N ILE A 385 25.37 4.37 6.50
CA ILE A 385 25.01 3.03 6.98
C ILE A 385 23.67 2.67 6.36
N ASP A 386 23.67 1.62 5.55
CA ASP A 386 22.48 1.25 4.79
C ASP A 386 21.33 0.77 5.69
N TYR A 387 20.24 1.53 5.74
CA TYR A 387 18.96 1.13 6.35
C TYR A 387 17.80 1.36 5.39
N GLU A 388 18.00 1.31 4.07
CA GLU A 388 16.94 1.64 3.10
C GLU A 388 15.81 0.59 3.03
N GLY A 389 16.07 -0.62 3.51
CA GLY A 389 15.06 -1.69 3.60
C GLY A 389 14.65 -2.25 2.24
N ARG A 390 15.59 -2.42 1.32
CA ARG A 390 15.43 -3.07 0.01
C ARG A 390 16.20 -4.38 -0.07
N SER A 391 15.81 -5.23 -1.02
CA SER A 391 16.54 -6.45 -1.37
C SER A 391 17.89 -6.13 -2.02
N ASP A 392 18.88 -7.00 -1.81
CA ASP A 392 20.20 -6.97 -2.47
C ASP A 392 20.17 -7.61 -3.85
N GLY A 393 21.19 -7.32 -4.67
CA GLY A 393 21.27 -7.78 -6.05
C GLY A 393 21.23 -9.30 -6.23
N ASP A 394 21.96 -10.04 -5.39
CA ASP A 394 21.97 -11.51 -5.43
C ASP A 394 20.59 -12.09 -5.13
N SER A 395 19.91 -11.50 -4.14
CA SER A 395 18.57 -11.93 -3.75
C SER A 395 17.52 -11.60 -4.79
N ILE A 396 17.55 -10.40 -5.39
CA ILE A 396 16.64 -10.02 -6.49
C ILE A 396 16.81 -10.98 -7.67
N LYS A 397 18.06 -11.25 -8.09
CA LYS A 397 18.35 -12.20 -9.17
C LYS A 397 17.85 -13.61 -8.84
N LYS A 398 18.05 -14.07 -7.61
CA LYS A 398 17.58 -15.39 -7.14
C LYS A 398 16.06 -15.49 -7.12
N ILE A 399 15.38 -14.45 -6.66
CA ILE A 399 13.92 -14.37 -6.60
C ILE A 399 13.32 -14.45 -8.00
N ILE A 400 13.82 -13.65 -8.94
CA ILE A 400 13.34 -13.66 -10.33
C ILE A 400 13.60 -15.05 -10.96
N ASN A 401 14.75 -15.65 -10.70
CA ASN A 401 15.08 -17.00 -11.18
C ASN A 401 14.16 -18.08 -10.59
N GLN A 402 13.69 -17.91 -9.34
CA GLN A 402 12.72 -18.81 -8.72
C GLN A 402 11.31 -18.63 -9.30
N MET A 403 10.87 -17.37 -9.52
CA MET A 403 9.56 -17.06 -10.09
C MET A 403 9.42 -17.50 -11.54
N LYS A 404 10.49 -17.41 -12.33
CA LYS A 404 10.52 -17.72 -13.78
C LYS A 404 9.42 -16.99 -14.59
N PRO A 405 9.35 -15.64 -14.53
CA PRO A 405 8.34 -14.89 -15.28
C PRO A 405 8.48 -15.14 -16.80
N ARG A 406 7.37 -15.14 -17.54
CA ARG A 406 7.42 -15.26 -19.03
C ARG A 406 8.03 -14.00 -19.66
N GLN A 407 7.67 -12.84 -19.13
CA GLN A 407 8.20 -11.56 -19.55
C GLN A 407 8.62 -10.73 -18.33
N LEU A 408 9.68 -9.96 -18.48
CA LEU A 408 10.26 -9.12 -17.42
C LEU A 408 10.47 -7.71 -17.95
N VAL A 409 9.94 -6.72 -17.25
CA VAL A 409 10.20 -5.30 -17.49
C VAL A 409 10.99 -4.76 -16.30
N ILE A 410 12.17 -4.24 -16.58
CA ILE A 410 13.05 -3.67 -15.59
C ILE A 410 12.87 -2.15 -15.63
N VAL A 411 12.39 -1.59 -14.53
CA VAL A 411 12.22 -0.15 -14.32
C VAL A 411 13.16 0.34 -13.23
N HIS A 412 13.20 1.65 -13.00
CA HIS A 412 13.81 2.31 -11.84
C HIS A 412 15.20 1.78 -11.42
N GLY A 413 16.26 2.42 -11.90
CA GLY A 413 17.64 2.16 -11.50
C GLY A 413 18.64 2.76 -12.49
N PRO A 414 19.95 2.74 -12.15
CA PRO A 414 20.98 3.20 -13.08
C PRO A 414 21.12 2.23 -14.26
N PRO A 415 21.48 2.72 -15.47
CA PRO A 415 21.53 1.90 -16.67
C PRO A 415 22.48 0.70 -16.56
N ASP A 416 23.58 0.86 -15.83
CA ASP A 416 24.56 -0.22 -15.58
C ASP A 416 23.93 -1.37 -14.79
N ALA A 417 23.10 -1.06 -13.79
CA ALA A 417 22.40 -2.06 -12.99
C ALA A 417 21.22 -2.70 -13.72
N SER A 418 20.52 -1.93 -14.58
CA SER A 418 19.48 -2.48 -15.46
C SER A 418 20.06 -3.51 -16.42
N GLN A 419 21.22 -3.21 -17.01
CA GLN A 419 21.89 -4.12 -17.94
C GLN A 419 22.40 -5.38 -17.24
N ASP A 420 23.04 -5.25 -16.07
CA ASP A 420 23.50 -6.40 -15.27
C ASP A 420 22.35 -7.33 -14.87
N LEU A 421 21.22 -6.78 -14.42
CA LEU A 421 20.03 -7.58 -14.12
C LEU A 421 19.45 -8.26 -15.37
N ALA A 422 19.39 -7.52 -16.49
CA ALA A 422 18.87 -8.06 -17.74
C ALA A 422 19.72 -9.21 -18.29
N GLU A 423 21.05 -9.09 -18.23
CA GLU A 423 21.97 -10.15 -18.64
C GLU A 423 21.87 -11.38 -17.73
N ALA A 424 21.80 -11.17 -16.41
CA ALA A 424 21.60 -12.26 -15.46
C ALA A 424 20.29 -13.02 -15.72
N CYS A 425 19.18 -12.30 -15.92
CA CYS A 425 17.88 -12.92 -16.19
C CYS A 425 17.85 -13.68 -17.53
N ARG A 426 18.49 -13.16 -18.58
CA ARG A 426 18.61 -13.87 -19.87
C ARG A 426 19.50 -15.11 -19.77
N ALA A 427 20.55 -15.06 -18.93
CA ALA A 427 21.44 -16.20 -18.72
C ALA A 427 20.78 -17.33 -17.93
N PHE A 428 20.01 -17.00 -16.87
CA PHE A 428 19.33 -18.00 -16.03
C PHE A 428 18.03 -18.53 -16.62
N GLY A 429 17.29 -17.68 -17.35
CA GLY A 429 15.93 -17.96 -17.83
C GLY A 429 15.82 -18.86 -19.07
N GLY A 430 16.92 -19.18 -19.73
CA GLY A 430 16.89 -19.83 -21.05
C GLY A 430 16.37 -18.90 -22.15
N LYS A 431 16.08 -19.46 -23.34
CA LYS A 431 15.64 -18.69 -24.52
C LYS A 431 14.22 -18.09 -24.41
N ASP A 432 13.50 -18.39 -23.34
CA ASP A 432 12.05 -18.18 -23.26
C ASP A 432 11.64 -16.92 -22.49
N ILE A 433 12.55 -16.25 -21.77
CA ILE A 433 12.24 -15.01 -21.03
C ILE A 433 12.53 -13.78 -21.90
N LYS A 434 11.49 -12.99 -22.20
CA LYS A 434 11.64 -11.67 -22.84
C LYS A 434 11.92 -10.61 -21.78
N VAL A 435 13.09 -9.97 -21.85
CA VAL A 435 13.50 -8.94 -20.90
C VAL A 435 13.57 -7.57 -21.57
N TYR A 436 12.83 -6.61 -21.02
CA TYR A 436 12.71 -5.24 -21.50
C TYR A 436 13.32 -4.24 -20.50
N THR A 437 14.00 -3.21 -21.02
CA THR A 437 14.61 -2.12 -20.26
C THR A 437 14.20 -0.77 -20.88
N PRO A 438 12.94 -0.33 -20.71
CA PRO A 438 12.43 0.89 -21.33
C PRO A 438 13.14 2.14 -20.83
N LYS A 439 13.31 3.12 -21.73
CA LYS A 439 13.74 4.48 -21.39
C LYS A 439 12.56 5.35 -20.98
N LEU A 440 12.86 6.54 -20.45
CA LEU A 440 11.87 7.54 -20.13
C LEU A 440 11.02 7.89 -21.36
N HIS A 441 9.68 7.80 -21.24
CA HIS A 441 8.71 7.99 -22.33
C HIS A 441 8.76 6.93 -23.46
N GLU A 442 9.40 5.79 -23.23
CA GLU A 442 9.37 4.66 -24.16
C GLU A 442 8.22 3.72 -23.81
N THR A 443 7.37 3.41 -24.80
CA THR A 443 6.32 2.41 -24.65
C THR A 443 6.84 1.04 -25.03
N VAL A 444 6.58 0.04 -24.19
CA VAL A 444 6.92 -1.36 -24.46
C VAL A 444 5.63 -2.15 -24.69
N ASP A 445 5.56 -2.81 -25.83
CA ASP A 445 4.54 -3.81 -26.10
C ASP A 445 4.96 -5.14 -25.47
N ALA A 446 4.36 -5.42 -24.32
CA ALA A 446 4.50 -6.65 -23.54
C ALA A 446 3.31 -7.60 -23.75
N THR A 447 2.51 -7.41 -24.80
CA THR A 447 1.43 -8.35 -25.11
C THR A 447 2.01 -9.69 -25.57
N SER A 448 1.41 -10.77 -25.08
CA SER A 448 1.67 -12.12 -25.57
C SER A 448 0.41 -12.58 -26.29
N GLU A 449 0.52 -12.94 -27.56
CA GLU A 449 -0.57 -13.52 -28.35
C GLU A 449 -0.84 -14.95 -27.88
N THR A 450 -1.40 -15.08 -26.68
CA THR A 450 -2.03 -16.31 -26.21
C THR A 450 -3.52 -16.08 -26.33
N HIS A 451 -4.14 -16.60 -27.39
CA HIS A 451 -5.58 -16.64 -27.49
C HIS A 451 -6.12 -17.64 -26.46
N ILE A 452 -6.48 -17.11 -25.29
CA ILE A 452 -7.12 -17.89 -24.23
C ILE A 452 -8.62 -17.85 -24.51
N TYR A 453 -9.19 -19.01 -24.80
CA TYR A 453 -10.63 -19.17 -24.96
C TYR A 453 -11.18 -19.96 -23.78
N GLN A 454 -12.27 -19.48 -23.20
CA GLN A 454 -12.98 -20.23 -22.17
C GLN A 454 -13.87 -21.28 -22.84
N VAL A 455 -13.59 -22.57 -22.59
CA VAL A 455 -14.42 -23.69 -23.05
C VAL A 455 -15.02 -24.39 -21.84
N ARG A 456 -16.34 -24.58 -21.83
CA ARG A 456 -17.03 -25.31 -20.75
C ARG A 456 -17.12 -26.80 -21.08
N LEU A 457 -16.64 -27.65 -20.19
CA LEU A 457 -16.81 -29.11 -20.30
C LEU A 457 -18.25 -29.49 -19.92
N LYS A 458 -18.94 -30.26 -20.77
CA LYS A 458 -20.28 -30.77 -20.46
C LYS A 458 -20.20 -31.94 -19.48
N ASP A 459 -21.16 -32.07 -18.57
CA ASP A 459 -21.17 -33.13 -17.54
C ASP A 459 -21.11 -34.54 -18.12
N SER A 460 -21.70 -34.74 -19.31
CA SER A 460 -21.64 -36.01 -20.04
C SER A 460 -20.22 -36.40 -20.48
N LEU A 461 -19.36 -35.41 -20.77
CA LEU A 461 -17.97 -35.64 -21.11
C LEU A 461 -17.14 -35.89 -19.84
N VAL A 462 -17.34 -35.10 -18.79
CA VAL A 462 -16.64 -35.32 -17.51
C VAL A 462 -16.92 -36.72 -16.96
N SER A 463 -18.16 -37.19 -17.10
CA SER A 463 -18.58 -38.53 -16.67
C SER A 463 -18.00 -39.67 -17.51
N SER A 464 -17.52 -39.41 -18.73
CA SER A 464 -16.91 -40.44 -19.59
C SER A 464 -15.39 -40.56 -19.42
N LEU A 465 -14.76 -39.64 -18.69
CA LEU A 465 -13.32 -39.64 -18.46
C LEU A 465 -12.89 -40.82 -17.58
N LYS A 466 -11.86 -41.52 -18.03
CA LYS A 466 -11.19 -42.58 -17.26
C LYS A 466 -9.93 -42.01 -16.63
N PHE A 467 -10.01 -41.74 -15.34
CA PHE A 467 -8.88 -41.22 -14.58
C PHE A 467 -7.86 -42.33 -14.26
N CYS A 468 -6.62 -42.10 -14.66
CA CYS A 468 -5.45 -42.88 -14.28
C CYS A 468 -4.71 -42.13 -13.16
N LYS A 469 -4.50 -42.79 -12.02
CA LYS A 469 -3.83 -42.19 -10.87
C LYS A 469 -2.31 -42.16 -11.08
N ALA A 470 -1.72 -40.96 -11.05
CA ALA A 470 -0.29 -40.72 -11.13
C ALA A 470 0.20 -40.01 -9.87
N LYS A 471 0.72 -40.78 -8.90
CA LYS A 471 1.17 -40.28 -7.58
C LYS A 471 0.06 -39.47 -6.87
N ASP A 472 0.20 -38.15 -6.82
CA ASP A 472 -0.71 -37.20 -6.15
C ASP A 472 -1.71 -36.54 -7.11
N THR A 473 -1.68 -36.89 -8.40
CA THR A 473 -2.53 -36.30 -9.44
C THR A 473 -3.28 -37.38 -10.22
N GLU A 474 -4.46 -37.03 -10.75
CA GLU A 474 -5.24 -37.89 -11.64
C GLU A 474 -5.16 -37.36 -13.08
N LEU A 475 -5.04 -38.27 -14.04
CA LEU A 475 -4.84 -37.94 -15.45
C LEU A 475 -5.90 -38.62 -16.30
N ALA A 476 -6.44 -37.92 -17.30
CA ALA A 476 -7.35 -38.48 -18.29
C ALA A 476 -7.13 -37.82 -19.65
N TRP A 477 -7.30 -38.59 -20.71
CA TRP A 477 -7.43 -38.04 -22.07
C TRP A 477 -8.83 -37.46 -22.25
N ILE A 478 -8.91 -36.26 -22.83
CA ILE A 478 -10.16 -35.59 -23.15
C ILE A 478 -10.19 -35.33 -24.65
N ASP A 479 -11.10 -35.99 -25.34
CA ASP A 479 -11.46 -35.64 -26.70
C ASP A 479 -12.93 -35.21 -26.74
N GLY A 480 -13.22 -34.18 -27.53
CA GLY A 480 -14.58 -33.71 -27.69
C GLY A 480 -14.75 -32.84 -28.92
N VAL A 481 -15.99 -32.68 -29.34
CA VAL A 481 -16.39 -31.74 -30.37
C VAL A 481 -16.78 -30.42 -29.72
N LEU A 482 -16.29 -29.31 -30.27
CA LEU A 482 -16.67 -27.96 -29.82
C LEU A 482 -18.02 -27.60 -30.43
N ASP A 483 -19.00 -27.31 -29.58
CA ASP A 483 -20.24 -26.67 -29.98
C ASP A 483 -20.20 -25.17 -29.67
N MET A 484 -20.26 -24.37 -30.74
CA MET A 484 -20.22 -22.90 -30.70
C MET A 484 -21.62 -22.28 -30.65
N ARG A 485 -22.70 -23.05 -30.40
CA ARG A 485 -24.10 -22.60 -30.56
C ARG A 485 -24.85 -22.32 -29.26
N VAL A 486 -24.18 -22.40 -28.10
CA VAL A 486 -24.86 -22.42 -26.82
C VAL A 486 -24.86 -21.04 -26.13
N SER A 487 -25.95 -20.31 -26.28
CA SER A 487 -26.30 -19.19 -25.39
C SER A 487 -27.02 -19.77 -24.15
N LYS A 488 -26.38 -19.69 -22.98
CA LYS A 488 -26.92 -20.03 -21.64
C LYS A 488 -27.74 -21.32 -21.55
N VAL A 489 -27.12 -22.41 -21.10
CA VAL A 489 -27.84 -23.50 -20.43
C VAL A 489 -27.76 -23.26 -18.93
N ASP A 490 -28.93 -23.08 -18.31
CA ASP A 490 -29.11 -23.14 -16.86
C ASP A 490 -28.61 -24.49 -16.34
N THR A 491 -27.45 -24.48 -15.69
CA THR A 491 -27.04 -25.55 -14.79
C THR A 491 -27.27 -25.04 -13.39
N GLY A 492 -28.23 -25.63 -12.69
CA GLY A 492 -28.68 -25.27 -11.35
C GLY A 492 -27.59 -25.37 -10.29
N VAL A 493 -26.71 -24.37 -10.25
CA VAL A 493 -25.93 -24.01 -9.08
C VAL A 493 -26.75 -22.97 -8.35
N ILE A 494 -27.48 -23.41 -7.33
CA ILE A 494 -27.99 -22.51 -6.29
C ILE A 494 -26.74 -21.90 -5.66
N LEU A 495 -26.58 -20.59 -5.81
CA LEU A 495 -25.69 -19.82 -4.95
C LEU A 495 -26.26 -19.95 -3.54
N GLU A 496 -25.61 -20.73 -2.67
CA GLU A 496 -25.77 -20.56 -1.23
C GLU A 496 -25.20 -19.18 -0.89
N GLU A 497 -26.06 -18.16 -0.93
CA GLU A 497 -25.84 -16.94 -0.17
C GLU A 497 -25.85 -17.33 1.31
N GLY A 498 -24.74 -17.07 1.99
CA GLY A 498 -24.61 -17.30 3.42
C GLY A 498 -25.62 -16.45 4.18
N GLU A 499 -26.62 -17.10 4.77
CA GLU A 499 -27.47 -16.52 5.80
C GLU A 499 -26.61 -16.21 7.05
N LEU A 500 -26.30 -14.93 7.24
CA LEU A 500 -26.01 -14.40 8.57
C LEU A 500 -27.33 -14.24 9.31
N LYS A 501 -27.55 -15.11 10.30
CA LYS A 501 -28.50 -14.89 11.38
C LYS A 501 -28.00 -13.75 12.27
N ASP A 502 -28.86 -12.77 12.51
CA ASP A 502 -28.88 -12.06 13.79
C ASP A 502 -30.35 -11.89 14.24
N ASP A 503 -30.53 -12.01 15.55
CA ASP A 503 -31.76 -12.29 16.27
C ASP A 503 -32.58 -11.02 16.63
N GLY A 504 -33.88 -11.23 16.95
CA GLY A 504 -34.70 -10.34 17.81
C GLY A 504 -35.71 -9.44 17.09
N GLU A 505 -36.99 -9.84 17.02
CA GLU A 505 -38.11 -9.32 17.86
C GLU A 505 -38.42 -7.83 17.57
N ASP A 506 -39.54 -7.43 16.95
CA ASP A 506 -40.88 -7.53 17.52
C ASP A 506 -42.04 -7.32 16.50
N SER A 507 -43.11 -8.09 16.77
CA SER A 507 -44.57 -7.91 16.52
C SER A 507 -45.12 -6.67 15.80
N GLU A 508 -45.98 -6.87 14.78
CA GLU A 508 -47.44 -6.67 14.86
C GLU A 508 -48.20 -7.10 13.58
N MET A 509 -49.46 -7.52 13.78
CA MET A 509 -50.36 -8.19 12.82
C MET A 509 -51.33 -7.22 12.09
N GLN A 510 -51.69 -7.58 10.84
CA GLN A 510 -52.97 -7.39 10.11
C GLN A 510 -53.51 -5.95 9.92
N VAL A 511 -54.12 -5.53 8.79
CA VAL A 511 -55.29 -6.12 8.11
C VAL A 511 -55.50 -5.52 6.69
N ASP A 512 -56.10 -6.35 5.81
CA ASP A 512 -57.08 -6.07 4.74
C ASP A 512 -56.75 -5.30 3.43
N ALA A 513 -57.06 -6.00 2.33
CA ALA A 513 -57.17 -5.54 0.92
C ALA A 513 -58.60 -4.99 0.62
N PRO A 514 -59.06 -4.70 -0.62
CA PRO A 514 -58.39 -4.55 -1.93
C PRO A 514 -58.85 -3.34 -2.81
N GLY A 515 -58.04 -2.99 -3.82
CA GLY A 515 -58.47 -2.64 -5.19
C GLY A 515 -58.80 -1.18 -5.56
N THR A 516 -58.02 -0.56 -6.47
CA THR A 516 -58.48 -0.04 -7.78
C THR A 516 -57.33 0.54 -8.64
N ASP A 517 -57.22 0.02 -9.85
CA ASP A 517 -56.85 0.61 -11.16
C ASP A 517 -55.66 1.59 -11.35
N ALA A 518 -54.68 1.06 -12.09
CA ALA A 518 -54.19 1.59 -13.37
C ALA A 518 -53.90 3.11 -13.48
N ASN A 519 -52.71 3.56 -13.04
CA ASN A 519 -52.08 4.74 -13.66
C ASN A 519 -50.56 4.94 -13.48
N ILE A 520 -49.79 3.96 -12.99
CA ILE A 520 -48.36 4.18 -12.70
C ILE A 520 -47.41 3.70 -13.82
N ILE A 521 -47.90 2.91 -14.79
CA ILE A 521 -47.05 2.37 -15.87
C ILE A 521 -46.78 3.41 -16.99
N ALA A 522 -47.47 4.56 -16.98
CA ALA A 522 -47.38 5.55 -18.06
C ALA A 522 -46.31 6.66 -17.86
N GLN A 523 -45.69 6.79 -16.68
CA GLN A 523 -44.79 7.93 -16.41
C GLN A 523 -43.29 7.62 -16.44
N GLN A 524 -42.87 6.35 -16.59
CA GLN A 524 -41.45 6.01 -16.77
C GLN A 524 -40.99 5.96 -18.24
N LYS A 525 -41.86 6.31 -19.20
CA LYS A 525 -41.55 6.25 -20.64
C LYS A 525 -41.25 7.59 -21.32
N VAL A 526 -41.22 8.71 -20.58
CA VAL A 526 -41.11 10.06 -21.17
C VAL A 526 -39.77 10.78 -20.89
N ILE A 527 -38.94 10.32 -19.95
CA ILE A 527 -37.63 10.95 -19.65
C ILE A 527 -36.46 10.10 -20.15
N LYS A 528 -36.64 9.42 -21.28
CA LYS A 528 -35.53 8.75 -22.00
C LYS A 528 -35.38 9.23 -23.44
N SER A 529 -36.08 10.30 -23.82
CA SER A 529 -36.13 10.82 -25.19
C SER A 529 -35.77 12.31 -25.31
N LEU A 530 -34.81 12.81 -24.52
CA LEU A 530 -34.43 14.23 -24.56
C LEU A 530 -32.91 14.54 -24.65
N PHE A 531 -32.05 13.54 -24.80
CA PHE A 531 -30.66 13.77 -25.24
C PHE A 531 -30.34 12.82 -26.39
N GLY A 532 -29.99 13.42 -27.52
CA GLY A 532 -30.11 12.86 -28.86
C GLY A 532 -29.12 11.75 -29.20
N ASP A 533 -29.52 10.99 -30.21
CA ASP A 533 -28.76 10.00 -30.95
C ASP A 533 -27.40 10.55 -31.40
N ASP A 534 -26.33 9.92 -30.93
CA ASP A 534 -25.19 9.60 -31.77
C ASP A 534 -25.12 8.07 -31.83
N ASP A 535 -25.70 7.53 -32.90
CA ASP A 535 -25.62 6.12 -33.28
C ASP A 535 -24.15 5.68 -33.40
N LYS A 536 -23.68 4.93 -32.41
CA LYS A 536 -22.67 3.89 -32.60
C LYS A 536 -23.20 2.61 -31.96
N ASP A 537 -23.58 1.68 -32.82
CA ASP A 537 -23.94 0.30 -32.50
C ASP A 537 -22.98 -0.31 -31.46
N PHE A 538 -23.40 -0.35 -30.20
CA PHE A 538 -22.95 -1.36 -29.27
C PHE A 538 -23.94 -2.51 -29.37
N THR A 539 -23.71 -3.40 -30.32
CA THR A 539 -24.23 -4.76 -30.23
C THR A 539 -23.66 -5.36 -28.95
N GLU A 540 -24.53 -5.64 -27.97
CA GLU A 540 -24.24 -6.56 -26.87
C GLU A 540 -23.95 -7.93 -27.49
N GLU A 541 -22.70 -8.18 -27.89
CA GLU A 541 -22.20 -9.52 -28.14
C GLU A 541 -22.14 -10.23 -26.79
N SER A 542 -23.25 -10.84 -26.40
CA SER A 542 -23.25 -11.87 -25.37
C SER A 542 -22.21 -12.92 -25.76
N GLU A 543 -21.09 -12.97 -25.04
CA GLU A 543 -20.01 -13.93 -25.30
C GLU A 543 -20.58 -15.36 -25.31
N ILE A 544 -20.59 -15.97 -26.49
CA ILE A 544 -20.99 -17.37 -26.65
C ILE A 544 -19.84 -18.22 -26.10
N ILE A 545 -20.00 -18.74 -24.88
CA ILE A 545 -19.02 -19.66 -24.29
C ILE A 545 -19.21 -21.04 -24.94
N PRO A 546 -18.24 -21.54 -25.72
CA PRO A 546 -18.34 -22.85 -26.36
C PRO A 546 -18.39 -23.99 -25.33
N THR A 547 -19.14 -25.03 -25.65
CA THR A 547 -19.21 -26.26 -24.86
C THR A 547 -18.49 -27.41 -25.55
N LEU A 548 -17.80 -28.25 -24.77
CA LEU A 548 -17.13 -29.45 -25.26
C LEU A 548 -18.03 -30.68 -25.04
N GLU A 549 -18.43 -31.34 -26.12
CA GLU A 549 -19.29 -32.53 -26.11
C GLU A 549 -18.49 -33.82 -26.38
N PRO A 550 -18.90 -34.97 -25.82
CA PRO A 550 -18.18 -36.22 -26.03
C PRO A 550 -18.28 -36.69 -27.48
N LEU A 551 -17.14 -37.12 -28.04
CA LEU A 551 -17.11 -37.78 -29.35
C LEU A 551 -17.85 -39.12 -29.30
N PRO A 552 -18.56 -39.51 -30.37
CA PRO A 552 -19.06 -40.87 -30.52
C PRO A 552 -17.90 -41.88 -30.46
N SER A 553 -18.12 -43.04 -29.82
CA SER A 553 -17.10 -44.08 -29.60
C SER A 553 -16.40 -44.61 -30.88
N ASN A 554 -16.95 -44.31 -32.06
CA ASN A 554 -16.42 -44.73 -33.36
C ASN A 554 -15.44 -43.72 -33.97
N GLU A 555 -15.34 -42.51 -33.43
CA GLU A 555 -14.52 -41.40 -33.97
C GLU A 555 -13.38 -40.99 -33.03
N VAL A 556 -13.23 -41.65 -31.88
CA VAL A 556 -12.14 -41.41 -30.93
C VAL A 556 -10.82 -41.90 -31.56
N PRO A 557 -9.84 -41.03 -31.81
CA PRO A 557 -8.52 -41.45 -32.26
C PRO A 557 -7.86 -42.35 -31.21
N GLY A 558 -7.17 -43.41 -31.63
CA GLY A 558 -6.36 -44.18 -30.70
C GLY A 558 -5.22 -43.32 -30.14
N HIS A 559 -5.21 -43.06 -28.83
CA HIS A 559 -4.11 -42.35 -28.19
C HIS A 559 -2.83 -43.19 -28.19
N GLN A 560 -1.68 -42.55 -28.37
CA GLN A 560 -0.40 -43.19 -28.08
C GLN A 560 -0.27 -43.34 -26.56
N SER A 561 0.12 -44.51 -26.09
CA SER A 561 0.35 -44.73 -24.66
C SER A 561 1.49 -43.83 -24.18
N VAL A 562 1.16 -42.93 -23.25
CA VAL A 562 2.15 -42.05 -22.62
C VAL A 562 2.53 -42.64 -21.28
N PHE A 563 3.81 -43.00 -21.13
CA PHE A 563 4.38 -43.45 -19.87
C PHE A 563 4.78 -42.22 -19.06
N MET A 564 3.93 -41.82 -18.11
CA MET A 564 4.26 -40.77 -17.14
C MET A 564 4.85 -41.39 -15.86
N ASN A 565 5.75 -40.63 -15.23
CA ASN A 565 6.74 -41.01 -14.22
C ASN A 565 8.09 -41.49 -14.77
N GLU A 566 9.17 -41.01 -14.14
CA GLU A 566 10.50 -41.62 -14.21
C GLU A 566 10.72 -42.46 -12.94
N PRO A 567 10.39 -43.77 -12.94
CA PRO A 567 10.62 -44.61 -11.79
C PRO A 567 12.13 -44.76 -11.54
N ARG A 568 12.57 -44.48 -10.31
CA ARG A 568 13.96 -44.71 -9.91
C ARG A 568 14.16 -46.21 -9.68
N LEU A 569 15.23 -46.77 -10.23
CA LEU A 569 15.58 -48.17 -10.03
C LEU A 569 15.80 -48.53 -8.55
N SER A 570 16.17 -47.56 -7.71
CA SER A 570 16.27 -47.71 -6.25
C SER A 570 14.93 -48.02 -5.59
N ASP A 571 13.87 -47.34 -6.04
CA ASP A 571 12.53 -47.44 -5.46
C ASP A 571 11.86 -48.71 -5.98
N PHE A 572 12.07 -49.00 -7.27
CA PHE A 572 11.63 -50.26 -7.86
C PHE A 572 12.26 -51.49 -7.19
N LYS A 573 13.54 -51.42 -6.78
CA LYS A 573 14.17 -52.48 -5.97
C LYS A 573 13.43 -52.75 -4.66
N GLN A 574 12.92 -51.71 -3.99
CA GLN A 574 12.14 -51.88 -2.75
C GLN A 574 10.78 -52.54 -3.00
N VAL A 575 10.14 -52.22 -4.14
CA VAL A 575 8.89 -52.86 -4.57
C VAL A 575 9.12 -54.35 -4.85
N LEU A 576 10.18 -54.69 -5.57
CA LEU A 576 10.54 -56.08 -5.86
C LEU A 576 10.83 -56.90 -4.60
N LEU A 577 11.55 -56.31 -3.63
CA LEU A 577 11.84 -56.97 -2.35
C LEU A 577 10.56 -57.20 -1.52
N ARG A 578 9.57 -56.31 -1.59
CA ARG A 578 8.29 -56.46 -0.91
C ARG A 578 7.46 -57.60 -1.48
N GLU A 579 7.56 -57.83 -2.78
CA GLU A 579 6.93 -58.93 -3.51
C GLU A 579 7.73 -60.25 -3.45
N GLY A 580 8.83 -60.28 -2.68
CA GLY A 580 9.65 -61.49 -2.48
C GLY A 580 10.63 -61.81 -3.61
N ILE A 581 10.87 -60.87 -4.53
CA ILE A 581 11.84 -61.01 -5.64
C ILE A 581 13.20 -60.47 -5.18
N GLN A 582 14.24 -61.30 -5.26
CA GLN A 582 15.60 -60.88 -4.88
C GLN A 582 16.18 -59.95 -5.95
N ALA A 583 16.54 -58.73 -5.58
CA ALA A 583 17.04 -57.72 -6.51
C ALA A 583 18.38 -57.11 -6.06
N GLU A 584 19.42 -57.23 -6.89
CA GLU A 584 20.78 -56.74 -6.64
C GLU A 584 21.24 -55.75 -7.72
N PHE A 585 22.00 -54.73 -7.32
CA PHE A 585 22.57 -53.76 -8.26
C PHE A 585 23.97 -54.22 -8.67
N VAL A 586 24.19 -54.41 -9.97
CA VAL A 586 25.51 -54.74 -10.53
C VAL A 586 25.78 -53.81 -11.71
N GLY A 587 26.77 -52.93 -11.58
CA GLY A 587 27.22 -52.05 -12.68
C GLY A 587 26.17 -51.08 -13.23
N GLY A 588 25.22 -50.62 -12.40
CA GLY A 588 24.12 -49.73 -12.83
C GLY A 588 22.91 -50.45 -13.44
N VAL A 589 22.93 -51.79 -13.45
CA VAL A 589 21.80 -52.65 -13.86
C VAL A 589 21.21 -53.32 -12.62
N LEU A 590 19.88 -53.39 -12.55
CA LEU A 590 19.16 -54.08 -11.48
C LEU A 590 18.87 -55.52 -11.91
N ILE A 591 19.51 -56.49 -11.27
CA ILE A 591 19.36 -57.92 -11.55
C ILE A 591 18.36 -58.51 -10.56
N CYS A 592 17.30 -59.13 -11.08
CA CYS A 592 16.19 -59.71 -10.33
C CYS A 592 16.20 -61.24 -10.48
N ASN A 593 16.20 -61.97 -9.36
CA ASN A 593 16.27 -63.44 -9.26
C ASN A 593 17.39 -64.09 -10.12
N ASN A 594 18.48 -63.36 -10.40
CA ASN A 594 19.55 -63.76 -11.33
C ASN A 594 19.08 -64.17 -12.74
N MET A 595 17.84 -63.83 -13.13
CA MET A 595 17.23 -64.24 -14.41
C MET A 595 16.80 -63.06 -15.28
N VAL A 596 16.49 -61.91 -14.67
CA VAL A 596 15.99 -60.71 -15.37
C VAL A 596 16.84 -59.50 -15.01
N ALA A 597 17.28 -58.75 -16.01
CA ALA A 597 18.07 -57.54 -15.87
C ALA A 597 17.25 -56.32 -16.31
N VAL A 598 17.17 -55.32 -15.44
CA VAL A 598 16.49 -54.04 -15.71
C VAL A 598 17.56 -52.95 -15.79
N ARG A 599 17.70 -52.34 -16.98
CA ARG A 599 18.72 -51.32 -17.27
C ARG A 599 18.08 -50.02 -17.74
N ARG A 600 18.68 -48.88 -17.40
CA ARG A 600 18.32 -47.59 -17.99
C ARG A 600 19.26 -47.29 -19.16
N THR A 601 18.72 -47.02 -20.34
CA THR A 601 19.52 -46.60 -21.50
C THR A 601 19.88 -45.11 -21.40
N GLU A 602 20.91 -44.68 -22.14
CA GLU A 602 21.38 -43.28 -22.17
C GLU A 602 20.29 -42.27 -22.59
N THR A 603 19.27 -42.74 -23.30
CA THR A 603 18.08 -41.98 -23.71
C THR A 603 16.98 -41.89 -22.66
N GLY A 604 17.22 -42.39 -21.43
CA GLY A 604 16.29 -42.32 -20.30
C GLY A 604 15.23 -43.43 -20.26
N ARG A 605 15.18 -44.32 -21.26
CA ARG A 605 14.23 -45.46 -21.31
C ARG A 605 14.70 -46.62 -20.43
N ILE A 606 13.75 -47.35 -19.84
CA ILE A 606 14.05 -48.58 -19.09
C ILE A 606 13.92 -49.78 -20.04
N GLY A 607 15.01 -50.52 -20.22
CA GLY A 607 15.04 -51.80 -20.92
C GLY A 607 14.99 -52.95 -19.93
N LEU A 608 14.17 -53.95 -20.22
CA LEU A 608 14.02 -55.16 -19.42
C LEU A 608 14.45 -56.36 -20.29
N GLU A 609 15.51 -57.04 -19.87
CA GLU A 609 16.18 -58.11 -20.63
C GLU A 609 16.24 -59.38 -19.76
N GLY A 610 15.80 -60.53 -20.29
CA GLY A 610 15.80 -61.78 -19.52
C GLY A 610 15.21 -62.95 -20.29
N CYS A 611 15.32 -64.15 -19.72
CA CYS A 611 14.65 -65.33 -20.27
C CYS A 611 13.14 -65.24 -20.04
N LEU A 612 12.32 -65.73 -20.99
CA LEU A 612 10.87 -65.79 -20.87
C LEU A 612 10.47 -66.81 -19.78
N CYS A 613 10.31 -66.34 -18.55
CA CYS A 613 9.86 -67.11 -17.38
C CYS A 613 8.72 -66.38 -16.65
N GLU A 614 8.02 -67.04 -15.73
CA GLU A 614 6.93 -66.42 -14.95
C GLU A 614 7.41 -65.17 -14.19
N ASP A 615 8.64 -65.20 -13.67
CA ASP A 615 9.27 -64.05 -13.02
C ASP A 615 9.47 -62.87 -13.98
N PHE A 616 9.75 -63.10 -15.26
CA PHE A 616 9.87 -62.03 -16.26
C PHE A 616 8.55 -61.30 -16.46
N PHE A 617 7.44 -62.03 -16.56
CA PHE A 617 6.11 -61.44 -16.71
C PHE A 617 5.70 -60.70 -15.43
N ARG A 618 5.98 -61.28 -14.26
CA ARG A 618 5.68 -60.67 -12.96
C ARG A 618 6.48 -59.38 -12.71
N ILE A 619 7.78 -59.38 -13.02
CA ILE A 619 8.63 -58.17 -12.90
C ILE A 619 8.18 -57.10 -13.90
N ARG A 620 7.77 -57.49 -15.11
CA ARG A 620 7.24 -56.58 -16.12
C ARG A 620 5.93 -55.92 -15.66
N GLU A 621 5.01 -56.69 -15.08
CA GLU A 621 3.75 -56.16 -14.52
C GLU A 621 4.02 -55.18 -13.39
N LEU A 622 4.86 -55.55 -12.42
CA LEU A 622 5.27 -54.67 -11.33
C LEU A 622 5.96 -53.40 -11.83
N LEU A 623 6.74 -53.49 -12.91
CA LEU A 623 7.38 -52.32 -13.53
C LEU A 623 6.34 -51.41 -14.17
N TYR A 624 5.35 -51.97 -14.88
CA TYR A 624 4.26 -51.19 -15.48
C TYR A 624 3.37 -50.53 -14.43
N GLU A 625 3.14 -51.16 -13.28
CA GLU A 625 2.42 -50.55 -12.15
C GLU A 625 3.14 -49.32 -11.56
N GLN A 626 4.45 -49.17 -11.77
CA GLN A 626 5.18 -47.95 -11.36
C GLN A 626 4.99 -46.78 -12.34
N TYR A 627 4.52 -47.06 -13.56
CA TYR A 627 4.20 -46.04 -14.54
C TYR A 627 2.71 -45.69 -14.47
N ALA A 628 2.41 -44.40 -14.56
CA ALA A 628 1.06 -43.99 -14.94
C ALA A 628 0.98 -44.10 -16.45
N ILE A 629 0.33 -45.15 -16.94
CA ILE A 629 0.10 -45.39 -18.37
C ILE A 629 -1.28 -44.83 -18.69
N VAL A 630 -1.32 -43.79 -19.52
CA VAL A 630 -2.56 -43.12 -19.96
C VAL A 630 -2.72 -43.25 -21.46
#